data_AF-A0A9E0WEA6-F1
#
_entry.id   AF-A0A9E0WEA6-F1
#
_cell.length_a   1.000
_cell.length_b   1.000
_cell.length_c   1.000
_cell.angle_alpha   90.00
_cell.angle_beta   90.00
_cell.angle_gamma   90.00
#
_symmetry.space_group_name_H-M   'P 1'
#
loop_
_entity.id
_entity.type
_entity.pdbx_description
1 polymer ?
#
loop_
_entity_poly.entity_id
_entity_poly.type
_entity_poly.pdbx_seq_one_letter_code
_entity_poly.pdbx_strand_id
1 'polypeptide(L)'
;GTAVTNPPVEVRVVGDLFTTDTVPGESACSEIINLKGMTTTNVIPLDDGPSLFFAQEIFGDLNECDSGTQTIQVAWNGGVTPYIDGDTESDLFQYYVGYSDNSGVLVPHIPISITDIDDQDNVHQLCFSTSDEIVKISMLANTVEDPNQDPNSYSRIDVASCTALEE
;
A
#
# COMPACT_ATOMS: atom_id res chain seq x y z
N GLY A 1 -8.67 -4.80 -29.98
CA GLY A 1 -7.42 -4.03 -29.77
C GLY A 1 -6.60 -4.71 -28.71
N THR A 2 -5.31 -4.37 -28.61
CA THR A 2 -4.46 -4.71 -27.47
C THR A 2 -4.65 -3.66 -26.37
N ALA A 3 -4.16 -3.91 -25.14
CA ALA A 3 -4.14 -2.88 -24.10
C ALA A 3 -3.44 -1.58 -24.57
N VAL A 4 -2.40 -1.70 -25.40
CA VAL A 4 -1.67 -0.55 -25.97
C VAL A 4 -2.51 0.25 -26.99
N THR A 5 -3.30 -0.43 -27.83
CA THR A 5 -4.06 0.23 -28.93
C THR A 5 -5.53 0.48 -28.61
N ASN A 6 -6.00 -0.05 -27.50
CA ASN A 6 -7.37 0.02 -27.02
C ASN A 6 -7.35 -0.31 -25.52
N PRO A 7 -6.89 0.63 -24.67
CA PRO A 7 -6.73 0.38 -23.25
C PRO A 7 -8.08 0.13 -22.59
N PRO A 8 -8.12 -0.68 -21.52
CA PRO A 8 -9.30 -0.79 -20.68
C PRO A 8 -9.62 0.58 -20.06
N VAL A 9 -10.90 0.93 -20.04
CA VAL A 9 -11.40 2.20 -19.44
C VAL A 9 -12.46 1.97 -18.37
N GLU A 10 -12.91 0.73 -18.21
CA GLU A 10 -13.91 0.32 -17.23
C GLU A 10 -13.66 -1.13 -16.82
N VAL A 11 -13.81 -1.41 -15.53
CA VAL A 11 -13.86 -2.77 -14.97
C VAL A 11 -15.25 -2.99 -14.36
N ARG A 12 -15.84 -4.15 -14.65
CA ARG A 12 -17.11 -4.58 -14.08
C ARG A 12 -17.00 -5.96 -13.45
N VAL A 13 -17.48 -6.09 -12.23
CA VAL A 13 -17.62 -7.37 -11.54
C VAL A 13 -18.88 -8.08 -12.06
N VAL A 14 -18.72 -9.16 -12.84
CA VAL A 14 -19.85 -9.88 -13.48
C VAL A 14 -20.33 -11.10 -12.70
N GLY A 15 -19.50 -11.63 -11.81
CA GLY A 15 -19.80 -12.76 -10.93
C GLY A 15 -19.94 -12.31 -9.48
N ASP A 16 -20.20 -13.26 -8.59
CA ASP A 16 -20.14 -12.98 -7.16
C ASP A 16 -18.67 -12.82 -6.75
N LEU A 17 -18.35 -11.69 -6.13
CA LEU A 17 -17.03 -11.36 -5.57
C LEU A 17 -17.30 -10.73 -4.22
N PHE A 18 -16.87 -11.38 -3.14
CA PHE A 18 -17.09 -10.89 -1.79
C PHE A 18 -15.82 -10.21 -1.30
N THR A 19 -15.96 -9.12 -0.56
CA THR A 19 -14.86 -8.63 0.29
C THR A 19 -14.50 -9.70 1.32
N THR A 20 -13.25 -9.71 1.77
CA THR A 20 -12.80 -10.68 2.79
C THR A 20 -13.54 -10.46 4.11
N ASP A 21 -13.74 -11.53 4.86
CA ASP A 21 -14.22 -11.43 6.24
C ASP A 21 -13.11 -10.84 7.12
N THR A 22 -13.49 -10.21 8.24
CA THR A 22 -12.53 -9.86 9.29
C THR A 22 -12.16 -11.13 10.03
N VAL A 23 -10.91 -11.57 9.96
CA VAL A 23 -10.45 -12.65 10.84
C VAL A 23 -10.38 -12.08 12.27
N PRO A 24 -10.88 -12.80 13.29
CA PRO A 24 -10.77 -12.35 14.68
C PRO A 24 -9.32 -12.04 15.06
N GLY A 25 -9.07 -10.82 15.56
CA GLY A 25 -7.72 -10.35 15.92
C GLY A 25 -6.96 -9.61 14.81
N GLU A 26 -7.55 -9.47 13.60
CA GLU A 26 -6.94 -8.74 12.48
C GLU A 26 -7.60 -7.36 12.26
N SER A 27 -6.86 -6.45 11.63
CA SER A 27 -7.27 -5.06 11.36
C SER A 27 -8.01 -4.87 10.04
N ALA A 28 -8.61 -5.92 9.46
CA ALA A 28 -9.31 -5.78 8.20
C ALA A 28 -10.59 -4.94 8.37
N CYS A 29 -10.63 -3.77 7.74
CA CYS A 29 -11.82 -2.93 7.66
C CYS A 29 -12.82 -3.50 6.64
N SER A 30 -13.52 -4.59 6.96
CA SER A 30 -14.37 -5.23 5.95
C SER A 30 -15.71 -5.70 6.50
N GLU A 31 -16.79 -5.10 6.00
CA GLU A 31 -18.08 -5.77 5.94
C GLU A 31 -18.08 -6.72 4.74
N ILE A 32 -18.63 -7.92 4.88
CA ILE A 32 -18.75 -8.87 3.74
C ILE A 32 -19.81 -8.32 2.77
N ILE A 33 -19.35 -7.71 1.68
CA ILE A 33 -20.17 -7.12 0.63
C ILE A 33 -19.96 -7.90 -0.66
N ASN A 34 -21.05 -8.30 -1.32
CA ASN A 34 -20.97 -8.84 -2.68
C ASN A 34 -20.86 -7.70 -3.69
N LEU A 35 -19.73 -7.63 -4.38
CA LEU A 35 -19.38 -6.59 -5.35
C LEU A 35 -19.97 -6.84 -6.74
N LYS A 36 -20.76 -7.90 -6.93
CA LYS A 36 -21.41 -8.22 -8.20
C LYS A 36 -22.22 -7.04 -8.75
N GLY A 37 -21.93 -6.67 -10.00
CA GLY A 37 -22.57 -5.56 -10.68
C GLY A 37 -21.90 -4.21 -10.45
N MET A 38 -20.92 -4.11 -9.55
CA MET A 38 -20.13 -2.89 -9.40
C MET A 38 -19.26 -2.65 -10.63
N THR A 39 -19.13 -1.37 -10.95
CA THR A 39 -18.33 -0.85 -12.08
C THR A 39 -17.41 0.25 -11.58
N THR A 40 -16.19 0.29 -12.08
CA THR A 40 -15.26 1.39 -11.86
C THR A 40 -14.64 1.84 -13.17
N THR A 41 -14.48 3.14 -13.34
CA THR A 41 -13.70 3.75 -14.43
C THR A 41 -12.33 4.21 -13.96
N ASN A 42 -11.98 3.95 -12.69
CA ASN A 42 -10.65 4.23 -12.14
C ASN A 42 -9.67 3.14 -12.57
N VAL A 43 -9.34 3.12 -13.87
CA VAL A 43 -8.36 2.21 -14.46
C VAL A 43 -7.05 2.96 -14.61
N ILE A 44 -5.99 2.48 -13.98
CA ILE A 44 -4.66 3.07 -14.10
C ILE A 44 -4.03 2.61 -15.43
N PRO A 45 -3.65 3.53 -16.33
CA PRO A 45 -2.88 3.21 -17.54
C PRO A 45 -1.56 2.51 -17.20
N LEU A 46 -1.07 1.70 -18.14
CA LEU A 46 0.21 1.01 -17.96
C LEU A 46 1.38 2.01 -17.89
N ASP A 47 1.39 2.98 -18.80
CA ASP A 47 2.45 3.99 -18.94
C ASP A 47 2.45 5.05 -17.81
N ASP A 48 1.56 4.96 -16.81
CA ASP A 48 1.53 5.87 -15.66
C ASP A 48 2.56 5.51 -14.58
N GLY A 49 3.16 4.31 -14.69
CA GLY A 49 4.08 3.76 -13.70
C GLY A 49 3.41 3.36 -12.38
N PRO A 50 4.19 2.85 -11.41
CA PRO A 50 3.65 2.38 -10.16
C PRO A 50 3.35 3.54 -9.20
N SER A 51 2.35 3.38 -8.35
CA SER A 51 1.99 4.31 -7.29
C SER A 51 1.40 3.57 -6.08
N LEU A 52 1.56 4.16 -4.90
CA LEU A 52 0.89 3.68 -3.69
C LEU A 52 -0.63 3.78 -3.88
N PHE A 53 -1.31 2.66 -3.68
CA PHE A 53 -2.76 2.54 -3.87
C PHE A 53 -3.50 2.31 -2.55
N PHE A 54 -2.85 1.68 -1.58
CA PHE A 54 -3.47 1.29 -0.33
C PHE A 54 -2.48 1.36 0.83
N ALA A 55 -2.95 1.79 2.00
CA ALA A 55 -2.21 1.72 3.25
C ALA A 55 -3.17 1.46 4.41
N GLN A 56 -2.76 0.61 5.34
CA GLN A 56 -3.50 0.35 6.56
C GLN A 56 -2.55 0.08 7.74
N GLU A 57 -2.99 0.44 8.93
CA GLU A 57 -2.36 -0.05 10.16
C GLU A 57 -2.69 -1.53 10.36
N ILE A 58 -1.68 -2.34 10.70
CA ILE A 58 -1.84 -3.77 10.98
C ILE A 58 -1.28 -4.16 12.35
N PHE A 59 -1.91 -5.15 12.96
CA PHE A 59 -1.55 -5.71 14.27
C PHE A 59 -1.87 -7.22 14.29
N GLY A 60 -1.42 -7.92 15.34
CA GLY A 60 -1.67 -9.35 15.50
C GLY A 60 -0.76 -10.21 14.63
N ASP A 61 -1.26 -11.37 14.21
CA ASP A 61 -0.47 -12.40 13.52
C ASP A 61 -0.06 -12.02 12.09
N LEU A 62 -0.68 -10.99 11.49
CA LEU A 62 -0.29 -10.43 10.19
C LEU A 62 0.91 -9.49 10.26
N ASN A 63 1.26 -9.02 11.47
CA ASN A 63 2.37 -8.08 11.65
C ASN A 63 3.70 -8.83 11.66
N GLU A 64 4.51 -8.61 10.64
CA GLU A 64 5.83 -9.22 10.46
C GLU A 64 6.98 -8.35 10.98
N CYS A 65 6.69 -7.15 11.49
CA CYS A 65 7.70 -6.30 12.08
C CYS A 65 8.20 -6.86 13.42
N ASP A 66 9.42 -7.39 13.43
CA ASP A 66 10.13 -7.83 14.64
C ASP A 66 10.57 -6.67 15.56
N SER A 67 10.40 -5.42 15.11
CA SER A 67 10.77 -4.22 15.87
C SER A 67 9.88 -3.04 15.51
N GLY A 68 9.75 -2.09 16.44
CA GLY A 68 8.88 -0.92 16.28
C GLY A 68 7.71 -0.92 17.25
N THR A 69 6.86 0.08 17.11
CA THR A 69 5.64 0.28 17.91
C THR A 69 4.38 0.24 17.05
N GLN A 70 4.50 0.54 15.75
CA GLN A 70 3.41 0.49 14.78
C GLN A 70 3.91 -0.13 13.48
N THR A 71 3.01 -0.83 12.79
CA THR A 71 3.27 -1.42 11.48
C THR A 71 2.22 -0.94 10.50
N ILE A 72 2.67 -0.36 9.39
CA ILE A 72 1.79 0.09 8.31
C ILE A 72 2.02 -0.81 7.10
N GLN A 73 1.00 -1.57 6.72
CA GLN A 73 0.99 -2.30 5.46
C GLN A 73 0.66 -1.33 4.33
N VAL A 74 1.44 -1.37 3.26
CA VAL A 74 1.23 -0.57 2.05
C VAL A 74 1.12 -1.49 0.84
N ALA A 75 0.34 -1.10 -0.16
CA ALA A 75 0.30 -1.81 -1.43
C ALA A 75 0.43 -0.86 -2.63
N TRP A 76 1.16 -1.35 -3.63
CA TRP A 76 1.35 -0.70 -4.91
C TRP A 76 0.30 -1.16 -5.92
N ASN A 77 -0.05 -0.33 -6.90
CA ASN A 77 -0.96 -0.69 -8.00
C ASN A 77 -0.36 -1.70 -9.02
N GLY A 78 0.79 -2.30 -8.71
CA GLY A 78 1.50 -3.32 -9.48
C GLY A 78 2.74 -3.79 -8.71
N GLY A 79 3.45 -4.80 -9.23
CA GLY A 79 4.76 -5.17 -8.69
C GLY A 79 5.80 -4.07 -8.93
N VAL A 80 6.73 -3.91 -8.00
CA VAL A 80 7.74 -2.84 -8.04
C VAL A 80 9.14 -3.41 -7.83
N THR A 81 10.14 -2.81 -8.48
CA THR A 81 11.57 -3.06 -8.21
C THR A 81 12.29 -1.73 -7.97
N PRO A 82 13.46 -1.71 -7.29
CA PRO A 82 14.24 -0.49 -7.12
C PRO A 82 14.63 0.15 -8.46
N TYR A 83 14.36 1.45 -8.60
CA TYR A 83 14.76 2.26 -9.77
C TYR A 83 16.14 2.91 -9.60
N ILE A 84 16.55 3.11 -8.34
CA ILE A 84 17.81 3.78 -8.02
C ILE A 84 18.96 2.78 -8.16
N ASP A 85 19.93 3.13 -9.00
CA ASP A 85 21.10 2.29 -9.25
C ASP A 85 21.86 1.95 -7.96
N GLY A 86 21.95 0.67 -7.66
CA GLY A 86 22.70 0.13 -6.51
C GLY A 86 21.88 -0.02 -5.24
N ASP A 87 20.63 0.44 -5.23
CA ASP A 87 19.70 0.15 -4.14
C ASP A 87 19.17 -1.28 -4.26
N THR A 88 19.04 -1.94 -3.12
CA THR A 88 18.27 -3.17 -2.96
C THR A 88 16.85 -2.84 -2.52
N GLU A 89 15.93 -3.81 -2.59
CA GLU A 89 14.57 -3.63 -2.07
C GLU A 89 14.60 -3.17 -0.61
N SER A 90 15.45 -3.78 0.22
CA SER A 90 15.63 -3.35 1.60
C SER A 90 16.04 -1.88 1.74
N ASP A 91 16.80 -1.29 0.80
CA ASP A 91 17.19 0.12 0.90
C ASP A 91 16.00 1.07 0.71
N LEU A 92 14.88 0.59 0.17
CA LEU A 92 13.71 1.42 -0.15
C LEU A 92 13.03 2.02 1.09
N PHE A 93 13.16 1.41 2.28
CA PHE A 93 12.52 1.94 3.50
C PHE A 93 12.89 3.40 3.78
N GLN A 94 14.09 3.82 3.37
CA GLN A 94 14.58 5.18 3.62
C GLN A 94 13.85 6.26 2.80
N TYR A 95 13.15 5.87 1.73
CA TYR A 95 12.40 6.78 0.87
C TYR A 95 10.91 6.85 1.19
N TYR A 96 10.42 5.94 2.04
CA TYR A 96 9.11 6.08 2.63
C TYR A 96 9.12 7.14 3.73
N VAL A 97 8.02 7.90 3.78
CA VAL A 97 7.77 8.84 4.88
C VAL A 97 6.35 8.60 5.38
N GLY A 98 6.25 8.17 6.63
CA GLY A 98 4.99 8.20 7.37
C GLY A 98 4.75 9.57 7.99
N TYR A 99 3.50 9.93 8.20
CA TYR A 99 3.14 11.19 8.85
C TYR A 99 2.16 10.95 9.97
N SER A 100 2.43 11.54 11.13
CA SER A 100 1.40 11.75 12.15
C SER A 100 0.77 13.13 11.99
N ASP A 101 -0.50 13.27 12.37
CA ASP A 101 -1.17 14.57 12.42
C ASP A 101 -1.09 15.15 13.84
N ASN A 102 -0.61 16.39 13.94
CA ASN A 102 -0.70 17.16 15.16
C ASN A 102 -1.45 18.47 14.87
N SER A 103 -2.77 18.45 15.08
CA SER A 103 -3.64 19.61 14.89
C SER A 103 -3.59 20.16 13.46
N GLY A 104 -3.60 19.28 12.45
CA GLY A 104 -3.54 19.63 11.03
C GLY A 104 -2.12 19.86 10.48
N VAL A 105 -1.09 19.68 11.31
CA VAL A 105 0.31 19.73 10.89
C VAL A 105 0.84 18.30 10.79
N LEU A 106 1.26 17.91 9.59
CA LEU A 106 1.87 16.61 9.35
C LEU A 106 3.32 16.59 9.84
N VAL A 107 3.62 15.71 10.78
CA VAL A 107 4.96 15.47 11.33
C VAL A 107 5.54 14.21 10.67
N PRO A 108 6.69 14.29 9.98
CA PRO A 108 7.26 13.15 9.26
C PRO A 108 7.98 12.16 10.19
N HIS A 109 7.85 10.88 9.88
CA HIS A 109 8.54 9.75 10.51
C HIS A 109 9.11 8.85 9.41
N ILE A 110 10.32 8.34 9.61
CA ILE A 110 10.97 7.42 8.67
C ILE A 110 10.80 6.00 9.26
N PRO A 111 10.40 5.00 8.46
CA PRO A 111 10.40 3.62 8.90
C PRO A 111 11.81 3.20 9.38
N ILE A 112 11.87 2.34 10.39
CA ILE A 112 13.13 1.78 10.88
C ILE A 112 13.52 0.50 10.11
N SER A 113 12.54 -0.15 9.50
CA SER A 113 12.71 -1.32 8.65
C SER A 113 11.51 -1.50 7.75
N ILE A 114 11.67 -2.36 6.76
CA ILE A 114 10.63 -2.86 5.88
C ILE A 114 10.67 -4.39 5.93
N THR A 115 9.51 -5.03 5.97
CA THR A 115 9.35 -6.48 5.89
C THR A 115 8.41 -6.82 4.75
N ASP A 116 8.29 -8.12 4.43
CA ASP A 116 7.45 -8.59 3.32
C ASP A 116 7.87 -7.98 1.97
N ILE A 117 9.19 -7.94 1.71
CA ILE A 117 9.75 -7.19 0.59
C ILE A 117 10.43 -8.03 -0.49
N ASP A 118 10.51 -9.36 -0.35
CA ASP A 118 11.23 -10.23 -1.29
C ASP A 118 10.37 -11.43 -1.77
N ASP A 119 9.04 -11.36 -1.61
CA ASP A 119 8.14 -12.49 -1.89
C ASP A 119 7.48 -12.44 -3.29
N GLN A 120 7.81 -11.40 -4.08
CA GLN A 120 7.28 -11.09 -5.42
C GLN A 120 5.81 -10.68 -5.44
N ASP A 121 5.30 -10.11 -4.35
CA ASP A 121 4.01 -9.43 -4.35
C ASP A 121 4.16 -7.90 -4.43
N ASN A 122 3.06 -7.18 -4.25
CA ASN A 122 2.99 -5.73 -4.32
C ASN A 122 2.66 -5.09 -2.96
N VAL A 123 2.84 -5.84 -1.88
CA VAL A 123 2.51 -5.47 -0.50
C VAL A 123 3.80 -5.40 0.30
N HIS A 124 3.95 -4.38 1.13
CA HIS A 124 5.09 -4.27 2.03
C HIS A 124 4.62 -3.82 3.41
N GLN A 125 5.38 -4.15 4.45
CA GLN A 125 5.11 -3.70 5.81
C GLN A 125 6.20 -2.74 6.29
N LEU A 126 5.79 -1.53 6.64
CA LEU A 126 6.67 -0.47 7.14
C LEU A 126 6.64 -0.46 8.67
N CYS A 127 7.79 -0.68 9.30
CA CYS A 127 7.91 -0.71 10.75
C CYS A 127 8.32 0.67 11.26
N PHE A 128 7.54 1.27 12.17
CA PHE A 128 7.84 2.57 12.77
C PHE A 128 8.15 2.44 14.27
N SER A 129 9.15 3.20 14.75
CA SER A 129 9.50 3.24 16.18
C SER A 129 8.72 4.29 16.98
N THR A 130 7.90 5.10 16.32
CA THR A 130 7.07 6.12 16.96
C THR A 130 5.77 5.53 17.49
N SER A 131 5.27 6.10 18.60
CA SER A 131 3.92 5.84 19.11
C SER A 131 2.88 6.83 18.57
N ASP A 132 3.31 7.85 17.81
CA ASP A 132 2.38 8.79 17.18
C ASP A 132 1.65 8.08 16.03
N GLU A 133 0.32 8.15 16.00
CA GLU A 133 -0.49 7.50 14.96
C GLU A 133 -0.06 7.95 13.56
N ILE A 134 0.34 7.00 12.72
CA ILE A 134 0.69 7.27 11.33
C ILE A 134 -0.59 7.31 10.49
N VAL A 135 -0.97 8.50 10.04
CA VAL A 135 -2.22 8.75 9.31
C VAL A 135 -2.04 8.84 7.79
N LYS A 136 -0.80 9.00 7.31
CA LYS A 136 -0.48 9.05 5.87
C LYS A 136 0.88 8.41 5.60
N ILE A 137 1.03 7.81 4.42
CA ILE A 137 2.32 7.36 3.88
C ILE A 137 2.58 8.09 2.56
N SER A 138 3.84 8.42 2.30
CA SER A 138 4.29 8.80 0.96
C SER A 138 5.55 8.09 0.54
N MET A 139 5.72 7.95 -0.78
CA MET A 139 6.96 7.53 -1.43
C MET A 139 7.46 8.66 -2.34
N LEU A 140 8.77 8.89 -2.33
CA LEU A 140 9.42 9.83 -3.26
C LEU A 140 9.31 9.34 -4.71
N ALA A 141 9.34 10.27 -5.68
CA ALA A 141 9.34 9.91 -7.10
C ALA A 141 10.70 9.33 -7.53
N ASN A 142 10.71 8.51 -8.59
CA ASN A 142 11.90 7.88 -9.16
C ASN A 142 12.69 7.05 -8.13
N THR A 143 11.99 6.26 -7.34
CA THR A 143 12.57 5.33 -6.35
C THR A 143 12.33 3.88 -6.72
N VAL A 144 11.17 3.60 -7.33
CA VAL A 144 10.79 2.27 -7.79
C VAL A 144 10.26 2.36 -9.23
N GLU A 145 10.33 1.25 -9.94
CA GLU A 145 9.79 1.09 -11.29
C GLU A 145 8.93 -0.16 -11.40
N ASP A 146 8.04 -0.17 -12.39
CA ASP A 146 7.24 -1.35 -12.72
C ASP A 146 8.00 -2.27 -13.71
N PRO A 147 7.45 -3.45 -14.06
CA PRO A 147 8.07 -4.33 -15.06
C PRO A 147 8.26 -3.74 -16.47
N ASN A 148 7.60 -2.61 -16.79
CA ASN A 148 7.79 -1.90 -18.06
C ASN A 148 8.90 -0.84 -17.99
N GLN A 149 9.55 -0.70 -16.82
CA GLN A 149 10.59 0.29 -16.53
C GLN A 149 10.06 1.72 -16.46
N ASP A 150 8.79 1.88 -16.11
CA ASP A 150 8.18 3.17 -15.87
C ASP A 150 8.41 3.57 -14.40
N PRO A 151 9.12 4.67 -14.11
CA PRO A 151 9.41 5.06 -12.74
C PRO A 151 8.17 5.61 -12.04
N ASN A 152 8.10 5.42 -10.73
CA ASN A 152 7.00 5.94 -9.94
C ASN A 152 6.98 7.47 -9.88
N SER A 153 5.78 8.04 -9.94
CA SER A 153 5.55 9.41 -9.51
C SER A 153 5.52 9.53 -7.98
N TYR A 154 5.63 10.75 -7.47
CA TYR A 154 5.39 11.01 -6.05
C TYR A 154 3.96 10.58 -5.70
N SER A 155 3.81 9.74 -4.69
CA SER A 155 2.51 9.29 -4.21
C SER A 155 2.39 9.51 -2.71
N ARG A 156 1.18 9.87 -2.27
CA ARG A 156 0.82 10.00 -0.86
C ARG A 156 -0.60 9.53 -0.67
N ILE A 157 -0.81 8.64 0.30
CA ILE A 157 -2.09 8.02 0.60
C ILE A 157 -2.40 8.10 2.08
N ASP A 158 -3.69 8.13 2.41
CA ASP A 158 -4.17 8.03 3.78
C ASP A 158 -4.02 6.60 4.29
N VAL A 159 -3.68 6.46 5.57
CA VAL A 159 -3.65 5.17 6.26
C VAL A 159 -5.03 4.90 6.82
N ALA A 160 -5.61 3.76 6.43
CA ALA A 160 -6.81 3.26 7.09
C ALA A 160 -6.44 2.65 8.44
N SER A 161 -7.16 3.05 9.50
CA SER A 161 -7.10 2.37 10.79
C SER A 161 -8.47 1.78 11.12
N CYS A 162 -8.47 0.56 11.63
CA CYS A 162 -9.66 -0.08 12.17
C CYS A 162 -9.40 -0.53 13.60
N THR A 163 -10.36 -0.27 14.48
CA THR A 163 -10.36 -0.84 15.83
C THR A 163 -10.58 -2.34 15.71
N ALA A 164 -9.70 -3.14 16.33
CA ALA A 164 -9.94 -4.56 16.52
C ALA A 164 -11.34 -4.77 17.12
N LEU A 165 -12.13 -5.67 16.55
CA LEU A 165 -13.36 -6.12 17.22
C LEU A 165 -12.92 -6.89 18.47
N GLU A 166 -13.14 -6.30 19.65
CA GLU A 166 -12.98 -7.03 20.91
C GLU A 166 -14.02 -8.16 20.96
N GLU A 167 -13.58 -9.39 21.31
CA GLU A 167 -14.47 -10.54 21.57
C GLU A 167 -15.42 -10.32 22.75
#